data_AF-A0A349LYW0-F1
#
_entry.id   AF-A0A349LYW0-F1
#
_cell.length_a   1.000
_cell.length_b   1.000
_cell.length_c   1.000
_cell.angle_alpha   90.00
_cell.angle_beta   90.00
_cell.angle_gamma   90.00
#
_symmetry.space_group_name_H-M   'P 1'
#
loop_
_entity.id
_entity.type
_entity.pdbx_description
1 polymer ?
#
loop_
_entity_poly.entity_id
_entity_poly.type
_entity_poly.pdbx_seq_one_letter_code
_entity_poly.pdbx_strand_id
1 'polypeptide(L)'
;VPALPADYRTKYDWGQAYGAQCLILALDRQLTDSYWVNICDPGYPFTGLFEHTNFRPASEYGGRHLVYLGNYRPMDDPLFKMSKEEILHEFLPHLKRIRPEFEPAWVQESWLFQAPFAQPIVT
;
A
#
# COMPACT_ATOMS: atom_id res chain seq x y z
N VAL A 1 -21.42 2.19 28.13
CA VAL A 1 -21.42 0.85 27.52
C VAL A 1 -20.74 -0.10 28.50
N PRO A 2 -21.35 -1.23 28.92
CA PRO A 2 -20.70 -2.15 29.85
C PRO A 2 -19.49 -2.83 29.19
N ALA A 3 -18.45 -3.04 30.00
CA ALA A 3 -17.24 -3.76 29.61
C ALA A 3 -17.50 -5.27 29.46
N LEU A 4 -16.82 -5.91 28.51
CA LEU A 4 -16.79 -7.38 28.43
C LEU A 4 -16.12 -7.98 29.68
N PRO A 5 -16.54 -9.18 30.14
CA PRO A 5 -15.89 -9.92 31.21
C PRO A 5 -14.38 -10.12 30.96
N ALA A 6 -13.59 -10.09 32.03
CA ALA A 6 -12.13 -10.15 31.94
C ALA A 6 -11.63 -11.48 31.35
N ASP A 7 -12.23 -12.59 31.78
CA ASP A 7 -11.97 -13.94 31.30
C ASP A 7 -12.25 -14.08 29.79
N TYR A 8 -13.33 -13.46 29.30
CA TYR A 8 -13.65 -13.42 27.89
C TYR A 8 -12.59 -12.64 27.09
N ARG A 9 -12.13 -11.48 27.58
CA ARG A 9 -11.09 -10.69 26.91
C ARG A 9 -9.77 -11.43 26.83
N THR A 10 -9.32 -12.02 27.94
CA THR A 10 -8.08 -12.80 27.97
C THR A 10 -8.13 -13.99 27.01
N LYS A 11 -9.30 -14.64 26.86
CA LYS A 11 -9.47 -15.74 25.92
C LYS A 11 -9.28 -15.35 24.45
N TYR A 12 -9.58 -14.10 24.09
CA TYR A 12 -9.53 -13.60 22.72
C TYR A 12 -8.54 -12.44 22.56
N ASP A 13 -7.53 -12.36 23.43
CA ASP A 13 -6.40 -11.47 23.24
C ASP A 13 -5.52 -12.05 22.13
N TRP A 14 -5.80 -11.66 20.89
CA TRP A 14 -5.20 -12.27 19.69
C TRP A 14 -3.73 -11.89 19.47
N GLY A 15 -3.14 -11.10 20.38
CA GLY A 15 -1.77 -10.62 20.31
C GLY A 15 -1.59 -9.38 19.43
N GLN A 16 -0.37 -9.20 18.94
CA GLN A 16 0.01 -8.04 18.15
C GLN A 16 -0.35 -8.25 16.67
N ALA A 17 -0.70 -7.15 16.00
CA ALA A 17 -0.98 -7.16 14.57
C ALA A 17 -0.49 -5.86 13.91
N TYR A 18 -0.08 -5.98 12.66
CA TYR A 18 0.19 -4.83 11.80
C TYR A 18 -1.07 -4.35 11.09
N GLY A 19 -1.13 -3.05 10.82
CA GLY A 19 -2.07 -2.47 9.87
C GLY A 19 -1.57 -2.65 8.44
N ALA A 20 -2.50 -2.65 7.49
CA ALA A 20 -2.20 -2.59 6.06
C ALA A 20 -2.45 -1.17 5.53
N GLN A 21 -1.53 -0.67 4.71
CA GLN A 21 -1.71 0.52 3.90
C GLN A 21 -1.51 0.15 2.43
N CYS A 22 -2.39 0.63 1.57
CA CYS A 22 -2.32 0.43 0.13
C CYS A 22 -2.63 1.75 -0.59
N LEU A 23 -1.63 2.31 -1.27
CA LEU A 23 -1.81 3.40 -2.23
C LEU A 23 -2.01 2.79 -3.62
N ILE A 24 -3.09 3.13 -4.29
CA ILE A 24 -3.37 2.73 -5.67
C ILE A 24 -3.20 3.95 -6.57
N LEU A 25 -2.45 3.79 -7.65
CA LEU A 25 -2.24 4.77 -8.70
C LEU A 25 -2.84 4.25 -10.01
N ALA A 26 -3.62 5.08 -10.68
CA ALA A 26 -3.98 4.86 -12.08
C ALA A 26 -3.03 5.70 -12.95
N LEU A 27 -2.20 5.03 -13.74
CA LEU A 27 -1.23 5.64 -14.64
C LEU A 27 -1.74 5.67 -16.08
N ASP A 28 -1.30 6.65 -16.86
CA ASP A 28 -1.60 6.75 -18.29
C ASP A 28 -0.77 5.78 -19.17
N ARG A 29 0.24 5.14 -18.59
CA ARG A 29 1.11 4.15 -19.24
C ARG A 29 1.71 3.18 -18.22
N GLN A 30 2.23 2.07 -18.73
CA GLN A 30 2.85 1.01 -17.93
C GLN A 30 4.10 1.49 -17.19
N LEU A 31 4.28 1.08 -15.93
CA LEU A 31 5.45 1.41 -15.12
C LEU A 31 6.55 0.32 -15.25
N THR A 32 6.14 -0.93 -15.11
CA THR A 32 6.94 -2.17 -15.10
C THR A 32 6.26 -3.26 -15.92
N ASP A 33 6.99 -4.29 -16.31
CA ASP A 33 6.47 -5.48 -17.00
C ASP A 33 6.08 -6.62 -16.04
N SER A 34 6.14 -6.38 -14.73
CA SER A 34 5.97 -7.39 -13.68
C SER A 34 4.67 -7.19 -12.90
N TYR A 35 3.95 -8.27 -12.58
CA TYR A 35 2.75 -8.17 -11.73
C TYR A 35 3.08 -7.85 -10.27
N TRP A 36 4.14 -8.46 -9.73
CA TRP A 36 4.54 -8.33 -8.32
C TRP A 36 6.04 -8.06 -8.25
N VAL A 37 6.43 -7.01 -7.54
CA VAL A 37 7.82 -6.73 -7.15
C VAL A 37 7.92 -6.56 -5.63
N ASN A 38 8.76 -7.37 -4.99
CA ASN A 38 9.14 -7.17 -3.59
C ASN A 38 10.22 -6.10 -3.51
N ILE A 39 9.97 -5.05 -2.74
CA ILE A 39 10.92 -3.95 -2.54
C ILE A 39 11.73 -4.25 -1.27
N CYS A 40 12.95 -4.74 -1.47
CA CYS A 40 13.87 -5.08 -0.37
C CYS A 40 14.97 -4.05 -0.16
N ASP A 41 15.11 -3.08 -1.07
CA ASP A 41 16.14 -2.05 -0.99
C ASP A 41 15.83 -1.04 0.13
N PRO A 42 16.85 -0.60 0.88
CA PRO A 42 16.66 0.40 1.91
C PRO A 42 16.22 1.75 1.31
N GLY A 43 15.47 2.49 2.12
CA GLY A 43 15.02 3.84 1.79
C GLY A 43 13.82 3.91 0.85
N TYR A 44 13.07 2.83 0.63
CA TYR A 44 11.72 2.90 0.07
C TYR A 44 10.67 3.01 1.18
N PRO A 45 9.60 3.82 0.99
CA PRO A 45 8.54 3.96 1.98
C PRO A 45 7.47 2.86 1.86
N PHE A 46 7.57 1.97 0.87
CA PHE A 46 6.67 0.83 0.65
C PHE A 46 7.45 -0.47 0.44
N THR A 47 6.83 -1.61 0.77
CA THR A 47 7.48 -2.94 0.71
C THR A 47 7.08 -3.77 -0.50
N GLY A 48 5.93 -3.47 -1.11
CA GLY A 48 5.45 -4.16 -2.31
C GLY A 48 4.98 -3.19 -3.38
N LEU A 49 5.31 -3.51 -4.63
CA LEU A 49 4.74 -2.89 -5.82
C LEU A 49 4.00 -3.96 -6.62
N PHE A 50 2.74 -3.69 -6.94
CA PHE A 50 1.91 -4.62 -7.71
C PHE A 50 1.30 -3.88 -8.89
N GLU A 51 1.78 -4.15 -10.10
CA GLU A 51 1.17 -3.59 -11.30
C GLU A 51 0.08 -4.55 -11.79
N HIS A 52 -1.11 -4.36 -11.22
CA HIS A 52 -2.29 -5.19 -11.43
C HIS A 52 -2.63 -5.38 -12.91
N THR A 53 -2.35 -4.37 -13.73
CA THR A 53 -2.62 -4.42 -15.17
C THR A 53 -1.64 -5.25 -15.99
N ASN A 54 -0.65 -5.88 -15.34
CA ASN A 54 0.14 -6.97 -15.91
C ASN A 54 -0.51 -8.36 -15.67
N PHE A 55 -1.51 -8.44 -14.79
CA PHE A 55 -2.32 -9.65 -14.55
C PHE A 55 -3.69 -9.58 -15.25
N ARG A 56 -4.31 -8.39 -15.31
CA ARG A 56 -5.56 -8.13 -16.05
C ARG A 56 -5.34 -7.03 -17.09
N PRO A 57 -5.92 -7.11 -18.29
CA PRO A 57 -5.63 -6.13 -19.34
C PRO A 57 -6.12 -4.73 -18.96
N ALA A 58 -5.33 -3.69 -19.26
CA ALA A 58 -5.67 -2.28 -19.01
C ALA A 58 -6.98 -1.84 -19.70
N SER A 59 -7.40 -2.52 -20.78
CA SER A 59 -8.70 -2.27 -21.44
C SER A 59 -9.90 -2.48 -20.52
N GLU A 60 -9.80 -3.32 -19.50
CA GLU A 60 -10.83 -3.49 -18.46
C GLU A 60 -10.91 -2.29 -17.49
N TYR A 61 -9.90 -1.42 -17.52
CA TYR A 61 -9.73 -0.25 -16.65
C TYR A 61 -9.71 1.06 -17.44
N GLY A 62 -10.34 1.08 -18.62
CA GLY A 62 -10.39 2.28 -19.48
C GLY A 62 -9.04 2.66 -20.09
N GLY A 63 -8.15 1.68 -20.28
CA GLY A 63 -6.80 1.88 -20.80
C GLY A 63 -5.77 2.32 -19.76
N ARG A 64 -6.17 2.45 -18.49
CA ARG A 64 -5.29 2.88 -17.39
C ARG A 64 -4.48 1.71 -16.85
N HIS A 65 -3.25 2.00 -16.44
CA HIS A 65 -2.36 1.03 -15.82
C HIS A 65 -2.43 1.18 -14.29
N LEU A 66 -2.83 0.14 -13.58
CA LEU A 66 -3.04 0.20 -12.14
C LEU A 66 -1.82 -0.34 -11.38
N VAL A 67 -1.25 0.51 -10.51
CA VAL A 67 -0.09 0.18 -9.66
C VAL A 67 -0.47 0.34 -8.19
N TYR A 68 -0.25 -0.71 -7.40
CA TYR A 68 -0.51 -0.72 -5.96
C TYR A 68 0.83 -0.67 -5.22
N LEU A 69 0.95 0.23 -4.24
CA LEU A 69 2.10 0.34 -3.36
C LEU A 69 1.64 -0.05 -1.94
N GLY A 70 2.14 -1.19 -1.49
CA GLY A 70 1.65 -1.87 -0.28
C GLY A 70 2.64 -1.82 0.87
N ASN A 71 2.07 -1.79 2.08
CA ASN A 71 2.78 -1.79 3.35
C ASN A 71 2.01 -2.61 4.40
N TYR A 72 2.74 -3.36 5.21
CA TYR A 72 2.28 -3.83 6.52
C TYR A 72 3.18 -3.23 7.59
N ARG A 73 2.61 -2.44 8.51
CA ARG A 73 3.37 -1.61 9.46
C ARG A 73 2.71 -1.61 10.85
N PRO A 74 3.45 -1.30 11.92
CA PRO A 74 2.87 -1.00 13.24
C PRO A 74 1.73 0.03 13.11
N MET A 75 0.66 -0.13 13.89
CA MET A 75 -0.52 0.75 13.78
C MET A 75 -0.25 2.20 14.23
N ASP A 76 0.82 2.43 14.99
CA ASP A 76 1.27 3.75 15.42
C ASP A 76 2.27 4.41 14.45
N ASP A 77 2.62 3.71 13.35
CA ASP A 77 3.50 4.22 12.30
C ASP A 77 2.97 5.55 11.73
N PRO A 78 3.82 6.58 11.55
CA PRO A 78 3.41 7.89 11.03
C PRO A 78 2.64 7.82 9.69
N LEU A 79 2.92 6.84 8.84
CA LEU A 79 2.21 6.66 7.57
C LEU A 79 0.70 6.47 7.75
N PHE A 80 0.24 5.95 8.89
CA PHE A 80 -1.19 5.81 9.18
C PHE A 80 -1.89 7.13 9.52
N LYS A 81 -1.14 8.20 9.78
CA LYS A 81 -1.68 9.53 10.14
C LYS A 81 -1.60 10.53 9.00
N MET A 82 -0.86 10.20 7.94
CA MET A 82 -0.70 11.04 6.76
C MET A 82 -1.95 11.00 5.88
N SER A 83 -2.27 12.14 5.28
CA SER A 83 -3.23 12.29 4.19
C SER A 83 -2.75 11.58 2.92
N LYS A 84 -3.67 11.36 1.97
CA LYS A 84 -3.33 10.78 0.66
C LYS A 84 -2.31 11.64 -0.08
N GLU A 85 -2.42 12.95 0.03
CA GLU A 85 -1.55 13.93 -0.63
C GLU A 85 -0.13 13.89 -0.05
N GLU A 86 0.01 13.77 1.27
CA GLU A 86 1.31 13.58 1.94
C GLU A 86 1.94 12.24 1.54
N ILE A 87 1.16 11.16 1.50
CA ILE A 87 1.63 9.85 1.05
C ILE A 87 2.08 9.87 -0.41
N LEU A 88 1.34 10.54 -1.31
CA LEU A 88 1.77 10.71 -2.70
C LEU A 88 3.09 11.48 -2.78
N HIS A 89 3.21 12.59 -2.06
CA HIS A 89 4.43 13.39 -2.04
C HIS A 89 5.65 12.56 -1.54
N GLU A 90 5.44 11.72 -0.54
CA GLU A 90 6.47 10.81 -0.02
C GLU A 90 6.79 9.68 -1.00
N PHE A 91 5.80 9.06 -1.65
CA PHE A 91 6.00 7.80 -2.38
C PHE A 91 6.46 8.01 -3.83
N LEU A 92 5.90 9.00 -4.53
CA LEU A 92 6.14 9.19 -5.97
C LEU A 92 7.61 9.40 -6.35
N PRO A 93 8.45 10.12 -5.58
CA PRO A 93 9.88 10.25 -5.90
C PRO A 93 10.61 8.91 -6.00
N HIS A 94 10.18 7.90 -5.24
CA HIS A 94 10.82 6.58 -5.24
C HIS A 94 10.48 5.75 -6.49
N LEU A 95 9.40 6.09 -7.21
CA LEU A 95 9.08 5.44 -8.48
C LEU A 95 10.11 5.78 -9.56
N LYS A 96 10.78 6.93 -9.49
CA LYS A 96 11.90 7.27 -10.40
C LYS A 96 13.10 6.32 -10.26
N ARG A 97 13.31 5.74 -9.08
CA ARG A 97 14.35 4.72 -8.85
C ARG A 97 14.01 3.39 -9.54
N ILE A 98 12.73 3.11 -9.75
CA ILE A 98 12.24 1.89 -10.42
C ILE A 98 12.16 2.13 -11.93
N ARG A 99 11.64 3.29 -12.34
CA ARG A 99 11.50 3.73 -13.73
C ARG A 99 12.02 5.16 -13.88
N PRO A 100 13.24 5.37 -14.42
CA PRO A 100 13.85 6.71 -14.48
C PRO A 100 13.04 7.77 -15.21
N GLU A 101 12.22 7.39 -16.19
CA GLU A 101 11.35 8.31 -16.95
C GLU A 101 10.03 8.63 -16.24
N PHE A 102 9.77 8.03 -15.08
CA PHE A 102 8.56 8.28 -14.32
C PHE A 102 8.46 9.76 -13.96
N GLU A 103 7.31 10.35 -14.25
CA GLU A 103 6.96 11.70 -13.82
C GLU A 103 5.63 11.67 -13.07
N PRO A 104 5.43 12.50 -12.03
CA PRO A 104 4.16 12.57 -11.30
C PRO A 104 2.94 12.77 -12.20
N ALA A 105 3.12 13.42 -13.36
CA ALA A 105 2.07 13.63 -14.36
C ALA A 105 1.52 12.34 -15.01
N TRP A 106 2.21 11.20 -14.86
CA TRP A 106 1.69 9.90 -15.30
C TRP A 106 0.46 9.49 -14.48
N VAL A 107 0.38 9.95 -13.21
CA VAL A 107 -0.73 9.63 -12.29
C VAL A 107 -1.98 10.42 -12.70
N GLN A 108 -2.98 9.72 -13.20
CA GLN A 108 -4.28 10.28 -13.58
C GLN A 108 -5.25 10.31 -12.39
N GLU A 109 -5.24 9.26 -11.56
CA GLU A 109 -6.07 9.14 -10.35
C GLU A 109 -5.32 8.37 -9.26
N SER A 110 -5.74 8.57 -8.01
CA SER A 110 -5.14 7.87 -6.86
C SER A 110 -6.12 7.66 -5.71
N TRP A 111 -5.94 6.53 -5.01
CA TRP A 111 -6.73 6.13 -3.85
C TRP A 111 -5.82 5.61 -2.75
N LEU A 112 -6.11 5.97 -1.50
CA LEU A 112 -5.42 5.47 -0.33
C LEU A 112 -6.40 4.65 0.51
N PHE A 113 -6.00 3.43 0.85
CA PHE A 113 -6.73 2.54 1.74
C PHE A 113 -5.85 2.16 2.93
N GLN A 114 -6.46 2.15 4.11
CA GLN A 114 -5.80 1.79 5.36
C GLN A 114 -6.74 0.88 6.17
N ALA A 115 -6.20 -0.20 6.70
CA ALA A 115 -6.94 -1.15 7.51
C ALA A 115 -6.12 -1.52 8.76
N PRO A 116 -6.61 -1.24 9.98
CA PRO A 116 -5.95 -1.71 11.19
C PRO A 116 -6.10 -3.23 11.35
N PHE A 117 -5.24 -3.86 12.15
CA PHE A 117 -5.34 -5.29 12.49
C PHE A 117 -5.37 -6.23 11.26
N ALA A 118 -4.66 -5.87 10.18
CA ALA A 118 -4.72 -6.58 8.90
C ALA A 118 -3.81 -7.81 8.82
N GLN A 119 -2.69 -7.81 9.56
CA GLN A 119 -1.74 -8.92 9.57
C GLN A 119 -1.40 -9.32 11.02
N PRO A 120 -1.89 -10.47 11.51
CA PRO A 120 -1.47 -11.03 12.78
C PRO A 120 0.03 -11.29 12.81
N ILE A 121 0.68 -10.96 13.93
CA ILE A 121 2.09 -11.28 14.16
C ILE A 121 2.16 -12.64 14.85
N VAL A 122 2.80 -13.60 14.20
CA VAL A 122 3.08 -14.91 14.79
C VAL A 122 4.40 -14.81 15.55
N THR A 123 4.34 -14.90 16.88
CA THR A 123 5.49 -14.84 17.81
C THR A 123 5.79 -16.19 18.42
#